data_AF-A0A2H0WW75-F1
#
_entry.id   AF-A0A2H0WW75-F1
#
_cell.length_a   1.000
_cell.length_b   1.000
_cell.length_c   1.000
_cell.angle_alpha   90.00
_cell.angle_beta   90.00
_cell.angle_gamma   90.00
#
_symmetry.space_group_name_H-M   'P 1'
#
loop_
_entity.id
_entity.type
_entity.pdbx_description
1 polymer ?
#
loop_
_entity_poly.entity_id
_entity_poly.type
_entity_poly.pdbx_seq_one_letter_code
_entity_poly.pdbx_strand_id
1 'polypeptide(L)'
;MLSIEERPKEVEDRIIPGHWEGDLIIGKNNCSALGTLVERATRATILVLVKNKEAEIVAKAFAQEVKKLPRQMKLTMTYDQGREMAQHKLFTKITGVKVYFAHPRSPWERGTNENTNGLIRQ
;
A
#
# COMPACT_ATOMS: atom_id res chain seq x y z
N MET A 1 -5.45 0.08 14.69
CA MET A 1 -4.64 -0.36 13.54
C MET A 1 -4.29 -1.82 13.80
N LEU A 2 -4.29 -2.67 12.78
CA LEU A 2 -3.87 -4.07 12.93
C LEU A 2 -2.36 -4.17 12.73
N SER A 3 -1.69 -4.91 13.61
CA SER A 3 -0.25 -5.15 13.50
C SER A 3 0.03 -6.06 12.31
N ILE A 4 1.22 -5.92 11.69
CA ILE A 4 1.69 -6.85 10.66
C ILE A 4 1.79 -8.29 11.16
N GLU A 5 1.95 -8.51 12.47
CA GLU A 5 1.95 -9.85 13.08
C GLU A 5 0.59 -10.54 13.00
N GLU A 6 -0.50 -9.78 12.89
CA GLU A 6 -1.87 -10.30 12.75
C GLU A 6 -2.21 -10.62 11.28
N ARG A 7 -1.28 -10.39 10.35
CA ARG A 7 -1.47 -10.67 8.93
C ARG A 7 -1.49 -12.18 8.70
N PRO A 8 -2.28 -12.68 7.72
CA PRO A 8 -2.23 -14.09 7.33
C PRO A 8 -0.78 -14.53 7.03
N LYS A 9 -0.38 -15.70 7.53
CA LYS A 9 1.00 -16.21 7.36
C LYS A 9 1.37 -16.46 5.90
N GLU A 10 0.38 -16.82 5.08
CA GLU A 10 0.52 -17.03 3.62
C GLU A 10 1.11 -15.83 2.86
N VAL A 11 1.05 -14.62 3.43
CA VAL A 11 1.63 -13.42 2.82
C VAL A 11 3.16 -13.46 2.78
N GLU A 12 3.79 -14.19 3.69
CA GLU A 12 5.26 -14.32 3.72
C GLU A 12 5.78 -15.23 2.62
N ASP A 13 5.01 -16.24 2.23
CA ASP A 13 5.41 -17.21 1.21
C ASP A 13 5.41 -16.59 -0.19
N ARG A 14 4.65 -15.49 -0.40
CA ARG A 14 4.53 -14.78 -1.69
C ARG A 14 4.07 -15.69 -2.84
N ILE A 15 3.27 -16.70 -2.52
CA ILE A 15 2.75 -17.66 -3.50
C ILE A 15 1.38 -17.21 -4.02
N ILE A 16 0.55 -16.64 -3.14
CA ILE A 16 -0.83 -16.26 -3.46
C ILE A 16 -0.87 -14.78 -3.89
N PRO A 17 -1.32 -14.47 -5.12
CA PRO A 17 -1.52 -13.09 -5.53
C PRO A 17 -2.67 -12.42 -4.80
N GLY A 18 -2.55 -11.10 -4.57
CA GLY A 18 -3.60 -10.27 -3.99
C GLY A 18 -3.24 -9.66 -2.64
N HIS A 19 -1.99 -9.84 -2.20
CA HIS A 19 -1.43 -9.17 -1.04
C HIS A 19 -0.58 -7.99 -1.49
N TRP A 20 -1.01 -6.78 -1.15
CA TRP A 20 -0.40 -5.55 -1.62
C TRP A 20 0.35 -4.83 -0.51
N GLU A 21 1.44 -4.17 -0.87
CA GLU A 21 2.10 -3.15 -0.07
C GLU A 21 1.80 -1.80 -0.70
N GLY A 22 1.38 -0.81 0.11
CA GLY A 22 1.12 0.53 -0.38
C GLY A 22 2.04 1.57 0.22
N ASP A 23 2.44 2.56 -0.56
CA ASP A 23 3.29 3.67 -0.12
C ASP A 23 2.91 4.99 -0.78
N LEU A 24 3.48 6.07 -0.26
CA LEU A 24 3.46 7.37 -0.91
C LEU A 24 4.89 7.87 -1.15
N ILE A 25 5.27 7.97 -2.42
CA ILE A 25 6.50 8.66 -2.82
C ILE A 25 6.20 10.17 -2.85
N ILE A 26 6.93 10.92 -2.04
CA ILE A 26 6.89 12.38 -2.08
C ILE A 26 7.94 12.90 -3.07
N GLY A 27 7.51 13.76 -3.98
CA GLY A 27 8.37 14.39 -4.98
C GLY A 27 9.23 15.52 -4.41
N LYS A 28 10.08 16.08 -5.26
CA LYS A 28 11.01 17.16 -4.91
C LYS A 28 10.27 18.34 -4.25
N ASN A 29 10.87 18.90 -3.20
CA ASN A 29 10.33 20.02 -2.42
C ASN A 29 8.94 19.78 -1.80
N ASN A 30 8.49 18.52 -1.68
CA ASN A 30 7.13 18.16 -1.25
C ASN A 30 6.01 18.72 -2.14
N CYS A 31 6.31 19.07 -3.40
CA CYS A 31 5.35 19.69 -4.32
C CYS A 31 4.43 18.68 -5.01
N SER A 32 4.76 17.40 -5.00
CA SER A 32 3.96 16.34 -5.61
C SER A 32 4.01 15.07 -4.78
N ALA A 33 3.05 14.17 -5.03
CA ALA A 33 3.02 12.86 -4.41
C ALA A 33 2.54 11.81 -5.43
N LEU A 34 3.09 10.62 -5.33
CA LEU A 34 2.75 9.46 -6.14
C LEU A 34 2.51 8.27 -5.23
N GLY A 35 1.32 7.70 -5.28
CA GLY A 35 1.01 6.46 -4.59
C GLY A 35 1.60 5.26 -5.33
N THR A 36 2.10 4.30 -4.59
CA THR A 36 2.54 3.02 -5.13
C THR A 36 1.76 1.89 -4.47
N LEU A 37 1.26 0.96 -5.27
CA LEU A 37 0.69 -0.30 -4.79
C LEU A 37 1.48 -1.43 -5.45
N VAL A 38 2.18 -2.23 -4.65
CA VAL A 38 3.06 -3.29 -5.14
C VAL A 38 2.57 -4.64 -4.63
N GLU A 39 2.27 -5.55 -5.55
CA GLU A 39 1.77 -6.88 -5.22
C GLU A 39 2.92 -7.81 -4.82
N ARG A 40 2.76 -8.55 -3.72
CA ARG A 40 3.87 -9.29 -3.08
C ARG A 40 4.30 -10.55 -3.84
N ALA A 41 3.42 -11.22 -4.59
CA ALA A 41 3.77 -12.43 -5.33
C ALA A 41 4.33 -12.13 -6.74
N THR A 42 3.54 -11.40 -7.53
CA THR A 42 3.76 -11.08 -8.94
C THR A 42 4.63 -9.85 -9.17
N ARG A 43 4.80 -9.00 -8.15
CA ARG A 43 5.49 -7.70 -8.24
C ARG A 43 4.80 -6.68 -9.16
N ALA A 44 3.56 -6.97 -9.55
CA ALA A 44 2.74 -6.02 -10.28
C ALA A 44 2.66 -4.70 -9.49
N THR A 45 2.93 -3.60 -10.18
CA THR A 45 3.00 -2.27 -9.57
C THR A 45 1.97 -1.36 -10.20
N ILE A 46 1.16 -0.72 -9.37
CA ILE A 46 0.19 0.30 -9.79
C ILE A 46 0.66 1.64 -9.24
N LEU A 47 0.85 2.59 -10.14
CA LEU A 47 1.17 3.97 -9.80
C LEU A 47 -0.13 4.79 -9.75
N VAL A 48 -0.36 5.46 -8.63
CA VAL A 48 -1.57 6.21 -8.35
C VAL A 48 -1.21 7.68 -8.23
N LEU A 49 -1.57 8.48 -9.24
CA LEU A 49 -1.38 9.92 -9.15
C LEU A 49 -2.34 10.49 -8.11
N VAL A 50 -1.80 11.13 -7.07
CA VAL A 50 -2.60 11.80 -6.03
C VAL A 50 -2.46 13.31 -6.15
N LYS A 51 -3.54 14.04 -5.88
CA LYS A 51 -3.54 15.51 -5.97
C LYS A 51 -2.69 16.16 -4.88
N ASN A 52 -2.71 15.58 -3.68
CA ASN A 52 -1.90 15.99 -2.54
C ASN A 52 -1.73 14.78 -1.60
N LYS A 53 -1.00 14.98 -0.50
CA LYS A 53 -0.71 13.95 0.51
C LYS A 53 -1.73 13.86 1.65
N GLU A 54 -2.89 14.49 1.53
CA GLU A 54 -3.93 14.37 2.56
C GLU A 54 -4.43 12.93 2.63
N ALA A 55 -4.49 12.38 3.84
CA ALA A 55 -4.76 10.97 4.04
C ALA A 55 -6.10 10.51 3.43
N GLU A 56 -7.11 11.37 3.44
CA GLU A 56 -8.41 11.06 2.84
C GLU A 56 -8.33 10.97 1.31
N ILE A 57 -7.59 11.88 0.67
CA ILE A 57 -7.38 11.89 -0.78
C ILE A 57 -6.59 10.66 -1.21
N VAL A 58 -5.51 10.33 -0.49
CA VAL A 58 -4.71 9.13 -0.73
C VAL A 58 -5.56 7.87 -0.58
N ALA A 59 -6.30 7.72 0.52
CA ALA A 59 -7.14 6.55 0.77
C ALA A 59 -8.23 6.36 -0.31
N LYS A 60 -8.87 7.45 -0.76
CA LYS A 60 -9.88 7.40 -1.83
C LYS A 60 -9.26 7.00 -3.17
N ALA A 61 -8.10 7.57 -3.52
CA ALA A 61 -7.41 7.25 -4.76
C ALA A 61 -6.97 5.78 -4.79
N PHE A 62 -6.40 5.26 -3.70
CA PHE A 62 -5.98 3.87 -3.61
C PHE A 62 -7.20 2.94 -3.68
N ALA A 63 -8.29 3.30 -3.01
CA ALA A 63 -9.51 2.52 -3.03
C ALA A 63 -10.14 2.45 -4.42
N GLN A 64 -10.05 3.52 -5.22
CA GLN A 64 -10.52 3.53 -6.61
C GLN A 64 -9.75 2.54 -7.48
N GLU A 65 -8.41 2.50 -7.37
CA GLU A 65 -7.60 1.56 -8.14
C GLU A 65 -7.81 0.11 -7.67
N VAL A 66 -7.79 -0.13 -6.36
CA VAL A 66 -8.04 -1.48 -5.80
C VAL A 66 -9.44 -1.98 -6.15
N LYS A 67 -10.44 -1.10 -6.30
CA LYS A 67 -11.78 -1.50 -6.73
C LYS A 67 -11.81 -2.08 -8.15
N LYS A 68 -10.95 -1.63 -9.06
CA LYS A 68 -10.88 -2.13 -10.44
C LYS A 68 -10.31 -3.53 -10.55
N LEU A 69 -9.58 -3.99 -9.54
CA LEU A 69 -8.96 -5.32 -9.56
C LEU A 69 -10.00 -6.45 -9.51
N PRO A 70 -9.67 -7.66 -9.98
CA PRO A 70 -10.47 -8.86 -9.73
C PRO A 70 -10.58 -9.17 -8.24
N ARG A 71 -11.61 -9.91 -7.83
CA ARG A 71 -11.83 -10.26 -6.41
C ARG A 71 -10.65 -11.02 -5.81
N GLN A 72 -10.02 -11.91 -6.59
CA GLN A 72 -8.87 -12.71 -6.15
C GLN A 72 -7.66 -11.83 -5.80
N MET A 73 -7.55 -10.63 -6.40
CA MET A 73 -6.43 -9.72 -6.18
C MET A 73 -6.67 -8.75 -5.01
N LYS A 74 -7.66 -8.98 -4.14
CA LYS A 74 -8.05 -8.06 -3.06
C LYS A 74 -8.04 -8.74 -1.70
N LEU A 75 -6.90 -9.32 -1.31
CA LEU A 75 -6.80 -10.06 -0.05
C LEU A 75 -6.44 -9.14 1.11
N THR A 76 -5.25 -8.54 1.07
CA THR A 76 -4.76 -7.68 2.15
C THR A 76 -3.95 -6.50 1.62
N MET A 77 -3.90 -5.43 2.41
CA MET A 77 -3.04 -4.28 2.19
C MET A 77 -2.09 -4.11 3.38
N THR A 78 -0.82 -3.78 3.12
CA THR A 78 0.18 -3.48 4.15
C THR A 78 0.73 -2.07 3.94
N TYR A 79 0.69 -1.25 4.99
CA TYR A 79 1.23 0.12 4.99
C TYR A 79 2.34 0.28 6.04
N ASP A 80 3.07 1.38 5.95
CA ASP A 80 3.81 1.92 7.08
C ASP A 80 2.88 2.74 7.98
N GLN A 81 3.46 3.33 9.02
CA GLN A 81 2.74 4.20 9.94
C GLN A 81 2.76 5.67 9.48
N GLY A 82 2.89 5.92 8.18
CA GLY A 82 2.83 7.26 7.59
C GLY A 82 1.50 7.95 7.89
N ARG A 83 1.52 9.28 8.03
CA ARG A 83 0.31 10.08 8.34
C ARG A 83 -0.69 10.04 7.18
N GLU A 84 -0.18 9.86 5.98
CA GLU A 84 -0.90 9.72 4.72
C GLU A 84 -1.77 8.45 4.70
N MET A 85 -1.46 7.48 5.57
CA MET A 85 -2.20 6.22 5.72
C MET A 85 -3.20 6.26 6.88
N ALA A 86 -3.38 7.43 7.55
CA ALA A 86 -4.27 7.59 8.69
C ALA A 86 -5.74 7.22 8.38
N GLN A 87 -6.18 7.42 7.13
CA GLN A 87 -7.55 7.10 6.68
C GLN A 87 -7.69 5.67 6.12
N HIS A 88 -6.84 4.72 6.53
CA HIS A 88 -6.95 3.30 6.17
C HIS A 88 -8.33 2.68 6.45
N LYS A 89 -9.04 3.13 7.50
CA LYS A 89 -10.41 2.66 7.80
C LYS A 89 -11.38 3.00 6.67
N LEU A 90 -11.24 4.19 6.05
CA LEU A 90 -12.03 4.59 4.90
C LEU A 90 -11.71 3.69 3.70
N PHE A 91 -10.42 3.42 3.44
CA PHE A 91 -9.99 2.48 2.41
C PHE A 91 -10.62 1.10 2.60
N THR A 92 -10.54 0.52 3.81
CA THR A 92 -11.16 -0.77 4.13
C THR A 92 -12.68 -0.73 3.96
N LYS A 93 -13.36 0.34 4.39
CA LYS A 93 -14.81 0.50 4.20
C LYS A 93 -15.21 0.49 2.72
N ILE A 94 -14.40 1.10 1.85
CA ILE A 94 -14.69 1.20 0.42
C ILE A 94 -14.39 -0.12 -0.31
N THR A 95 -13.31 -0.80 0.04
CA THR A 95 -12.77 -1.95 -0.73
C THR A 95 -13.09 -3.31 -0.12
N GLY A 96 -13.36 -3.37 1.18
CA GLY A 96 -13.42 -4.60 1.97
C GLY A 96 -12.05 -5.19 2.33
N VAL A 97 -10.95 -4.59 1.86
CA VAL A 97 -9.59 -5.11 2.08
C VAL A 97 -9.09 -4.74 3.48
N LYS A 98 -8.62 -5.74 4.23
CA LYS A 98 -8.00 -5.52 5.54
C LYS A 98 -6.63 -4.87 5.38
N VAL A 99 -6.38 -3.86 6.22
CA VAL A 99 -5.11 -3.11 6.23
C VAL A 99 -4.33 -3.47 7.48
N TYR A 100 -3.06 -3.82 7.29
CA TYR A 100 -2.07 -4.12 8.32
C TYR A 100 -0.94 -3.10 8.29
N PHE A 101 -0.30 -2.88 9.43
CA PHE A 101 0.75 -1.87 9.59
C PHE A 101 2.07 -2.50 10.02
N ALA A 102 3.13 -2.20 9.28
CA ALA A 102 4.49 -2.53 9.68
C ALA A 102 4.86 -1.86 11.01
N HIS A 103 5.85 -2.42 11.69
CA HIS A 103 6.40 -1.87 12.90
C HIS A 103 7.09 -0.52 12.60
N PRO A 104 7.08 0.42 13.57
CA PRO A 104 7.81 1.67 13.42
C PRO A 104 9.29 1.39 13.12
N ARG A 105 9.89 2.13 12.19
CA ARG A 105 11.32 2.02 11.82
C ARG A 105 11.75 0.63 11.33
N SER A 106 10.83 -0.15 10.77
CA SER A 106 11.08 -1.51 10.27
C SER A 106 10.85 -1.64 8.76
N PRO A 107 11.60 -0.92 7.90
CA PRO A 107 11.37 -0.90 6.46
C PRO A 107 11.51 -2.28 5.79
N TRP A 108 12.29 -3.19 6.37
CA TRP A 108 12.48 -4.56 5.84
C TRP A 108 11.20 -5.38 5.78
N GLU A 109 10.19 -5.07 6.60
CA GLU A 109 8.89 -5.75 6.58
C GLU A 109 8.08 -5.45 5.32
N ARG A 110 8.48 -4.39 4.60
CA ARG A 110 7.95 -3.91 3.31
C ARG A 110 9.04 -3.85 2.24
N GLY A 111 10.01 -4.77 2.30
CA GLY A 111 11.18 -4.74 1.43
C GLY A 111 10.87 -4.75 -0.08
N THR A 112 9.70 -5.26 -0.50
CA THR A 112 9.29 -5.19 -1.91
C THR A 112 9.02 -3.76 -2.33
N ASN A 113 8.21 -3.04 -1.55
CA ASN A 113 7.85 -1.68 -1.85
C ASN A 113 9.07 -0.76 -1.81
N GLU A 114 9.96 -0.93 -0.82
CA GLU A 114 11.20 -0.14 -0.73
C GLU A 114 12.07 -0.28 -1.99
N ASN A 115 12.27 -1.51 -2.47
CA ASN A 115 13.03 -1.74 -3.69
C ASN A 115 12.35 -1.13 -4.92
N THR A 116 11.05 -1.34 -5.08
CA THR A 116 10.28 -0.80 -6.21
C THR A 116 10.26 0.73 -6.21
N ASN A 117 10.07 1.36 -5.04
CA ASN A 117 10.13 2.81 -4.90
C ASN A 117 11.51 3.36 -5.22
N GLY A 118 12.57 2.62 -4.88
CA GLY A 118 13.94 2.93 -5.30
C GLY A 118 14.11 2.96 -6.81
N LEU A 119 13.56 1.98 -7.53
CA LEU A 119 13.59 1.92 -9.00
C LEU A 119 12.76 3.03 -9.65
N ILE A 120 11.61 3.39 -9.09
CA ILE A 120 10.75 4.46 -9.62
C ILE A 120 11.42 5.84 -9.52
N ARG A 121 12.34 6.03 -8.57
CA ARG A 121 13.03 7.30 -8.32
C ARG A 121 14.27 7.53 -9.22
N GLN A 122 14.73 6.52 -9.95
CA GLN A 122 15.88 6.62 -10.87
C GLN A 122 15.50 7.35 -12.15
#